data_AF-A0A257GZI0-F1
#
_entry.id   AF-A0A257GZI0-F1
#
_cell.length_a   1.000
_cell.length_b   1.000
_cell.length_c   1.000
_cell.angle_alpha   90.00
_cell.angle_beta   90.00
_cell.angle_gamma   90.00
#
_symmetry.space_group_name_H-M   'P 1'
#
loop_
_entity.id
_entity.type
_entity.pdbx_description
1 polymer ?
#
loop_
_entity_poly.entity_id
_entity_poly.type
_entity_poly.pdbx_seq_one_letter_code
_entity_poly.pdbx_strand_id
1 'polypeptide(L)'
;MSLMDPDTVQENVARLPFKALGMRTGMALQTRRLVEGASKKESQFFGAIESKGVMVGPMGPDGVKTELEEGEVCVVRGFTGQYEFSFLSKVLQTFEKPFAYALLAYPNQVDAKMVRQSMSTKTSWPPRVGT
;
A
#
# COMPACT_ATOMS: atom_id res chain seq x y z
N MET A 1 -14.79 -19.11 39.10
CA MET A 1 -14.84 -17.83 38.39
C MET A 1 -13.84 -17.90 37.27
N SER A 2 -14.29 -18.07 36.02
CA SER A 2 -13.42 -18.20 34.86
C SER A 2 -13.95 -17.33 33.73
N LEU A 3 -13.01 -16.88 32.90
CA LEU A 3 -13.12 -16.36 31.53
C LEU A 3 -13.25 -14.85 31.39
N MET A 4 -12.12 -14.25 31.01
CA MET A 4 -12.09 -13.21 29.97
C MET A 4 -10.77 -13.40 29.21
N ASP A 5 -10.78 -14.21 28.16
CA ASP A 5 -9.70 -14.31 27.19
C ASP A 5 -9.75 -13.06 26.28
N PRO A 6 -8.62 -12.39 26.01
CA PRO A 6 -8.59 -11.28 25.08
C PRO A 6 -8.86 -11.81 23.67
N ASP A 7 -9.84 -11.19 23.02
CA ASP A 7 -10.22 -11.33 21.63
C ASP A 7 -8.95 -11.46 20.75
N THR A 8 -8.59 -12.70 20.44
CA THR A 8 -7.48 -12.99 19.54
C THR A 8 -8.05 -12.83 18.15
N VAL A 9 -8.14 -11.58 17.68
CA VAL A 9 -8.37 -11.27 16.26
C VAL A 9 -7.24 -11.92 15.49
N GLN A 10 -7.49 -13.14 15.04
CA GLN A 10 -6.59 -13.89 14.17
C GLN A 10 -6.69 -13.23 12.80
N GLU A 11 -5.97 -12.12 12.64
CA GLU A 11 -5.82 -11.41 11.38
C GLU A 11 -5.31 -12.41 10.35
N ASN A 12 -6.19 -12.82 9.45
CA ASN A 12 -5.87 -13.80 8.42
C ASN A 12 -5.03 -13.09 7.35
N VAL A 13 -3.74 -12.94 7.66
CA VAL A 13 -2.73 -12.39 6.76
C VAL A 13 -2.28 -13.52 5.83
N ALA A 14 -2.78 -13.50 4.60
CA ALA A 14 -2.39 -14.42 3.55
C ALA A 14 -1.12 -13.90 2.87
N ARG A 15 -0.09 -14.74 2.76
CA ARG A 15 1.07 -14.41 1.92
C ARG A 15 0.76 -14.74 0.48
N LEU A 16 0.68 -13.70 -0.35
CA LEU A 16 0.38 -13.82 -1.77
C LEU A 16 1.58 -13.33 -2.59
N PRO A 17 1.80 -13.85 -3.79
CA PRO A 17 2.78 -13.24 -4.69
C PRO A 17 2.27 -11.85 -5.12
N PHE A 18 3.17 -10.87 -5.23
CA PHE A 18 2.83 -9.50 -5.60
C PHE A 18 1.99 -9.42 -6.89
N LYS A 19 2.30 -10.26 -7.89
CA LYS A 19 1.55 -10.37 -9.14
C LYS A 19 0.09 -10.80 -8.94
N ALA A 20 -0.19 -11.65 -7.94
CA ALA A 20 -1.56 -12.10 -7.66
C ALA A 20 -2.44 -11.01 -7.04
N LEU A 21 -1.86 -9.92 -6.51
CA LEU A 21 -2.65 -8.77 -6.06
C LEU A 21 -3.35 -8.04 -7.22
N GLY A 22 -2.88 -8.22 -8.47
CA GLY A 22 -3.51 -7.59 -9.64
C GLY A 22 -3.52 -6.06 -9.58
N MET A 23 -2.51 -5.45 -8.95
CA MET A 23 -2.45 -3.99 -8.80
C MET A 23 -2.40 -3.30 -10.17
N ARG A 24 -3.23 -2.27 -10.32
CA ARG A 24 -3.30 -1.44 -11.51
C ARG A 24 -2.46 -0.18 -11.34
N THR A 25 -1.78 0.22 -12.40
CA THR A 25 -1.10 1.51 -12.48
C THR A 25 -2.06 2.65 -12.15
N GLY A 26 -1.61 3.60 -11.35
CA GLY A 26 -2.39 4.73 -10.84
C GLY A 26 -3.00 4.52 -9.46
N MET A 27 -2.91 3.32 -8.87
CA MET A 27 -3.43 3.06 -7.52
C MET A 27 -2.65 3.85 -6.45
N ALA A 28 -3.39 4.39 -5.48
CA ALA A 28 -2.80 5.02 -4.30
C ALA A 28 -2.19 3.95 -3.40
N LEU A 29 -0.96 4.19 -2.99
CA LEU A 29 -0.17 3.42 -2.06
C LEU A 29 0.27 4.33 -0.92
N GLN A 30 0.59 3.74 0.22
CA GLN A 30 1.26 4.42 1.30
C GLN A 30 2.67 3.86 1.41
N THR A 31 3.66 4.72 1.27
CA THR A 31 5.06 4.36 1.51
C THR A 31 5.47 4.97 2.85
N ARG A 32 5.95 4.13 3.75
CA ARG A 32 6.51 4.55 5.03
C ARG A 32 7.92 4.02 5.12
N ARG A 33 8.89 4.90 5.39
CA ARG A 33 10.26 4.47 5.66
C ARG A 33 10.34 3.66 6.95
N LEU A 34 11.31 2.77 7.06
CA LEU A 34 11.56 1.99 8.27
C LEU A 34 12.60 2.67 9.19
N VAL A 35 12.78 3.99 9.09
CA VAL A 35 13.65 4.77 9.97
C VAL A 35 12.85 5.37 11.14
N GLU A 36 13.51 5.54 12.29
CA GLU A 36 12.91 6.13 13.48
C GLU A 36 12.47 7.57 13.17
N GLY A 37 11.17 7.87 13.33
CA GLY A 37 10.58 9.17 12.93
C GLY A 37 10.00 9.23 11.52
N ALA A 38 9.97 8.13 10.76
CA ALA A 38 9.42 8.10 9.41
C ALA A 38 7.93 8.44 9.31
N SER A 39 7.65 9.54 8.59
CA SER A 39 6.31 9.97 8.20
C SER A 39 5.65 9.01 7.21
N LYS A 40 4.34 8.80 7.36
CA LYS A 40 3.53 8.11 6.35
C LYS A 40 3.37 9.04 5.16
N LYS A 41 3.75 8.59 3.97
CA LYS A 41 3.63 9.36 2.74
C LYS A 41 2.70 8.65 1.78
N GLU A 42 1.86 9.42 1.10
CA GLU A 42 1.02 8.92 0.03
C GLU A 42 1.82 8.91 -1.27
N SER A 43 1.86 7.74 -1.89
CA SER A 43 2.57 7.46 -3.13
C SER A 43 1.61 6.86 -4.14
N GLN A 44 1.88 7.01 -5.42
CA GLN A 44 1.12 6.40 -6.48
C GLN A 44 1.91 5.24 -7.10
N PHE A 45 1.26 4.09 -7.26
CA PHE A 45 1.83 2.97 -8.00
C PHE A 45 1.88 3.31 -9.49
N PHE A 46 3.07 3.43 -10.06
CA PHE A 46 3.21 3.65 -11.51
C PHE A 46 3.24 2.33 -12.28
N GLY A 47 3.77 1.28 -11.67
CA GLY A 47 3.83 -0.04 -12.28
C GLY A 47 4.79 -0.96 -11.56
N ALA A 48 4.81 -2.22 -11.98
CA ALA A 48 5.78 -3.18 -11.53
C ALA A 48 6.23 -4.02 -12.71
N ILE A 49 7.51 -4.35 -12.70
CA ILE A 49 8.13 -5.23 -13.68
C ILE A 49 8.72 -6.38 -12.90
N GLU A 50 8.24 -7.59 -13.19
CA GLU A 50 8.80 -8.82 -12.63
C GLU A 50 10.32 -8.85 -12.82
N SER A 51 11.05 -9.22 -11.77
CA SER A 51 12.52 -9.22 -11.69
C SER A 51 13.23 -7.87 -11.75
N LYS A 52 12.61 -6.77 -12.22
CA LYS A 52 13.26 -5.44 -12.19
C LYS A 52 12.92 -4.64 -10.94
N GLY A 53 11.64 -4.55 -10.59
CA GLY A 53 11.22 -3.71 -9.47
C GLY A 53 9.80 -3.17 -9.55
N VAL A 54 9.44 -2.41 -8.52
CA VAL A 54 8.16 -1.72 -8.36
C VAL A 54 8.42 -0.22 -8.45
N MET A 55 7.73 0.46 -9.35
CA MET A 55 7.83 1.91 -9.54
C MET A 55 6.73 2.61 -8.76
N VAL A 56 7.13 3.51 -7.87
CA VAL A 56 6.20 4.35 -7.11
C VAL A 56 6.57 5.81 -7.27
N GLY A 57 5.58 6.65 -7.55
CA GLY A 57 5.73 8.10 -7.55
C GLY A 57 5.08 8.71 -6.31
N PRO A 58 5.25 10.00 -6.06
CA PRO A 58 4.45 10.73 -5.10
C PRO A 58 3.00 10.90 -5.60
N MET A 59 2.03 11.03 -4.69
CA MET A 59 0.63 11.23 -5.07
C MET A 59 0.32 12.71 -5.32
N GLY A 60 -0.21 13.03 -6.51
CA GLY A 60 -0.66 14.38 -6.90
C GLY A 60 0.39 15.22 -7.64
N PRO A 61 -0.02 16.34 -8.29
CA PRO A 61 0.87 17.20 -9.08
C PRO A 61 1.88 17.98 -8.23
N ASP A 62 1.58 18.20 -6.95
CA ASP A 62 2.47 18.80 -5.93
C ASP A 62 3.39 17.79 -5.25
N GLY A 63 3.32 16.53 -5.67
CA GLY A 63 4.26 15.50 -5.27
C GLY A 63 5.65 15.76 -5.85
N VAL A 64 6.38 16.72 -5.30
CA VAL A 64 7.70 17.10 -5.85
C VAL A 64 8.78 16.07 -5.48
N LYS A 65 8.59 15.31 -4.40
CA LYS A 65 9.57 14.31 -3.92
C LYS A 65 8.88 13.07 -3.39
N THR A 66 9.42 11.92 -3.75
CA THR A 66 9.06 10.61 -3.17
C THR A 66 9.44 10.51 -1.69
N GLU A 67 10.32 11.40 -1.19
CA GLU A 67 10.94 11.29 0.12
C GLU A 67 11.34 9.84 0.40
N LEU A 68 11.97 9.17 -0.56
CA LEU A 68 12.59 7.86 -0.38
C LEU A 68 14.08 8.06 -0.63
N GLU A 69 14.93 7.36 0.10
CA GLU A 69 16.38 7.40 -0.10
C GLU A 69 16.86 6.08 -0.69
N GLU A 70 17.77 6.17 -1.67
CA GLU A 70 18.41 5.01 -2.25
C GLU A 70 19.08 4.15 -1.16
N GLY A 71 18.83 2.84 -1.20
CA GLY A 71 19.38 1.90 -0.23
C GLY A 71 18.55 1.71 1.03
N GLU A 72 17.53 2.54 1.27
CA GLU A 72 16.69 2.44 2.46
C GLU A 72 15.61 1.36 2.29
N VAL A 73 15.19 0.76 3.39
CA VAL A 73 14.04 -0.16 3.41
C VAL A 73 12.79 0.61 3.78
N CYS A 74 11.76 0.51 2.95
CA CYS A 74 10.45 1.08 3.20
C CYS A 74 9.37 0.01 3.24
N VAL A 75 8.36 0.26 4.05
CA VAL A 75 7.10 -0.47 4.06
C VAL A 75 6.20 0.18 3.01
N VAL A 76 5.79 -0.60 2.02
CA VAL A 76 4.73 -0.22 1.10
C VAL A 76 3.45 -0.87 1.58
N ARG A 77 2.40 -0.07 1.73
CA ARG A 77 1.05 -0.51 2.02
C ARG A 77 0.14 -0.07 0.91
N GLY A 78 -0.87 -0.87 0.60
CA GLY A 78 -1.89 -0.45 -0.33
C GLY A 78 -3.13 -1.29 -0.19
N PHE A 79 -4.15 -0.89 -0.94
CA PHE A 79 -5.48 -1.47 -0.83
C PHE A 79 -6.03 -1.77 -2.21
N THR A 80 -6.47 -3.02 -2.40
CA THR A 80 -7.06 -3.53 -3.65
C THR A 80 -8.59 -3.59 -3.62
N GLY A 81 -9.25 -3.02 -2.61
CA GLY A 81 -10.71 -3.13 -2.44
C GLY A 81 -11.13 -4.31 -1.57
N GLN A 82 -10.50 -5.47 -1.76
CA GLN A 82 -10.77 -6.69 -0.99
C GLN A 82 -9.69 -6.97 0.05
N TYR A 83 -8.43 -6.68 -0.30
CA TYR A 83 -7.26 -6.93 0.51
C TYR A 83 -6.46 -5.65 0.72
N GLU A 84 -6.06 -5.42 1.96
CA GLU A 84 -4.97 -4.53 2.33
C GLU A 84 -3.71 -5.36 2.27
N PHE A 85 -2.72 -4.92 1.50
CA PHE A 85 -1.43 -5.59 1.44
C PHE A 85 -0.36 -4.68 1.98
N SER A 86 0.62 -5.28 2.62
CA SER A 86 1.80 -4.61 3.14
C SER A 86 3.02 -5.45 2.80
N PHE A 87 4.10 -4.81 2.35
CA PHE A 87 5.36 -5.49 2.14
C PHE A 87 6.53 -4.55 2.38
N LEU A 88 7.64 -5.13 2.82
CA LEU A 88 8.91 -4.43 2.91
C LEU A 88 9.60 -4.51 1.56
N SER A 89 10.07 -3.38 1.05
CA SER A 89 10.91 -3.34 -0.12
C SER A 89 12.04 -2.34 0.06
N LYS A 90 13.18 -2.64 -0.56
CA LYS A 90 14.35 -1.78 -0.57
C LYS A 90 14.23 -0.80 -1.73
N VAL A 91 14.48 0.47 -1.48
CA VAL A 91 14.64 1.49 -2.52
C VAL A 91 15.92 1.19 -3.26
N LEU A 92 15.80 0.77 -4.52
CA LEU A 92 16.93 0.51 -5.39
C LEU A 92 17.50 1.81 -5.94
N GLN A 93 16.62 2.75 -6.31
CA GLN A 93 17.02 4.03 -6.88
C GLN A 93 15.86 5.03 -6.81
N THR A 94 16.18 6.32 -6.73
CA THR A 94 15.19 7.40 -6.85
C THR A 94 15.55 8.33 -8.00
N PHE A 95 14.54 8.72 -8.77
CA PHE A 95 14.62 9.62 -9.90
C PHE A 95 13.80 10.86 -9.59
N GLU A 96 14.33 12.04 -9.91
CA GLU A 96 13.64 13.33 -9.67
C GLU A 96 13.28 14.06 -10.98
N LYS A 97 13.86 13.67 -12.12
CA LYS A 97 13.64 14.28 -13.44
C LYS A 97 13.40 13.21 -14.51
N PRO A 98 12.49 13.42 -15.49
CA PRO A 98 11.58 14.57 -15.65
C PRO A 98 10.38 14.55 -14.67
N PHE A 99 10.15 13.42 -13.99
CA PHE A 99 9.15 13.27 -12.93
C PHE A 99 9.78 12.52 -11.75
N ALA A 100 9.34 12.82 -10.53
CA ALA A 100 9.83 12.14 -9.34
C ALA A 100 9.23 10.73 -9.22
N TYR A 101 10.08 9.69 -9.18
CA TYR A 101 9.67 8.32 -8.90
C TYR A 101 10.79 7.52 -8.24
N ALA A 102 10.44 6.54 -7.43
CA ALA A 102 11.36 5.61 -6.80
C ALA A 102 11.16 4.21 -7.41
N LEU A 103 12.28 3.56 -7.70
CA LEU A 103 12.34 2.16 -8.06
C LEU A 103 12.63 1.36 -6.79
N LEU A 104 11.66 0.53 -6.41
CA LEU A 104 11.73 -0.39 -5.30
C LEU A 104 12.08 -1.79 -5.81
N ALA A 105 12.72 -2.59 -4.97
CA ALA A 105 12.95 -4.00 -5.25
C ALA A 105 11.60 -4.74 -5.44
N TYR A 106 11.57 -5.71 -6.35
CA TYR A 106 10.36 -6.50 -6.57
C TYR A 106 10.16 -7.46 -5.39
N PRO A 107 9.05 -7.35 -4.63
CA PRO A 107 8.77 -8.29 -3.54
C PRO A 107 8.23 -9.61 -4.11
N ASN A 108 8.87 -10.73 -3.76
CA ASN A 108 8.40 -12.06 -4.19
C ASN A 108 7.06 -12.42 -3.52
N GLN A 109 6.90 -12.03 -2.26
CA GLN A 109 5.69 -12.25 -1.46
C GLN A 109 5.29 -10.95 -0.77
N VAL A 110 3.99 -10.77 -0.62
CA VAL A 110 3.39 -9.66 0.11
C VAL A 110 2.42 -10.22 1.14
N ASP A 111 2.37 -9.58 2.29
CA ASP A 111 1.42 -9.91 3.34
C ASP A 111 0.09 -9.22 3.00
N ALA A 112 -0.91 -10.00 2.60
CA ALA A 112 -2.23 -9.53 2.22
C ALA A 112 -3.25 -9.90 3.31
N LYS A 113 -3.77 -8.89 3.98
CA LYS A 113 -4.85 -8.99 4.95
C LYS A 113 -6.19 -8.71 4.25
N MET A 114 -7.15 -9.61 4.42
CA MET A 114 -8.52 -9.33 3.97
C MET A 114 -9.16 -8.28 4.90
N VAL A 115 -9.55 -7.13 4.36
CA VAL A 115 -10.05 -6.00 5.17
C VAL A 115 -11.57 -5.98 5.29
N ARG A 116 -12.26 -6.82 4.51
CA ARG A 116 -13.73 -6.86 4.50
C ARG A 116 -14.26 -8.09 5.23
N GLN A 117 -14.88 -7.84 6.38
CA GLN A 117 -15.87 -8.73 6.98
C GLN A 117 -17.27 -8.56 6.37
N SER A 118 -17.48 -7.68 5.38
CA SER A 118 -18.72 -7.65 4.60
C SER A 118 -18.57 -6.85 3.30
N MET A 119 -19.31 -7.28 2.26
CA MET A 119 -19.51 -6.52 1.04
C MET A 119 -20.09 -5.13 1.36
N SER A 120 -19.51 -4.06 0.80
CA SER A 120 -20.19 -2.77 0.79
C SER A 120 -21.24 -2.82 -0.30
N THR A 121 -22.48 -3.12 0.07
CA THR A 121 -23.65 -2.91 -0.79
C THR A 121 -23.70 -1.41 -1.07
N LYS A 122 -23.50 -1.02 -2.34
CA LYS A 122 -23.84 0.33 -2.81
C LYS A 122 -25.34 0.53 -2.59
N THR A 123 -25.73 1.02 -1.42
CA THR A 123 -27.06 1.56 -1.21
C THR A 123 -27.00 3.04 -1.56
N SER A 124 -27.41 3.38 -2.77
CA SER A 124 -27.79 4.74 -3.12
C SER A 124 -29.09 5.06 -2.40
N TRP A 125 -29.02 5.48 -1.14
CA TRP A 125 -30.18 6.04 -0.46
C TRP A 125 -30.30 7.52 -0.80
N PRO A 126 -31.43 7.97 -1.36
CA PRO A 126 -31.67 9.39 -1.56
C PRO A 126 -31.86 10.05 -0.18
N PRO A 127 -31.13 11.13 0.14
CA PRO A 127 -31.36 11.85 1.38
C PRO A 127 -32.71 12.56 1.28
N ARG A 128 -33.69 12.13 2.09
CA ARG A 128 -34.86 12.94 2.39
C ARG A 128 -34.49 13.86 3.55
N VAL A 129 -34.11 15.09 3.23
CA VAL A 129 -34.11 16.21 4.18
C VAL A 129 -35.58 16.59 4.40
N GLY A 130 -36.06 16.42 5.62
CA GLY A 130 -37.36 16.91 6.05
C GLY A 130 -37.29 18.41 6.34
N THR A 131 -38.28 19.12 5.79
CA THR A 131 -38.57 20.55 5.98
C THR A 131 -38.99 20.86 7.42
#